data_AF-X0T9M9-F1
#
_entry.id   AF-X0T9M9-F1
#
_cell.length_a   1.000
_cell.length_b   1.000
_cell.length_c   1.000
_cell.angle_alpha   90.00
_cell.angle_beta   90.00
_cell.angle_gamma   90.00
#
_symmetry.space_group_name_H-M   'P 1'
#
loop_
_entity.id
_entity.type
_entity.pdbx_description
1 polymer ?
#
loop_
_entity_poly.entity_id
_entity_poly.type
_entity_poly.pdbx_seq_one_letter_code
_entity_poly.pdbx_strand_id
1 'polypeptide(L)'
;PAYDLRNMNPLTLWKVCSDFPTLNFVIPHFGACYWRELLQLCWQCPSVHVDTSGSNQWMRWMPYELTLKDLFRKSMETIGAERLIFATDSSWFPR
;
A
#
# COMPACT_ATOMS: atom_id res chain seq x y z
N PRO A 1 -16.68 15.75 11.41
CA PRO A 1 -15.50 16.62 11.56
C PRO A 1 -14.66 16.59 10.28
N ALA A 2 -14.07 17.71 9.88
CA ALA A 2 -13.10 17.70 8.78
C ALA A 2 -11.82 17.00 9.26
N TYR A 3 -11.38 15.97 8.54
CA TYR A 3 -10.13 15.26 8.83
C TYR A 3 -9.00 15.84 7.97
N ASP A 4 -7.77 15.82 8.49
CA ASP A 4 -6.61 16.17 7.68
C ASP A 4 -6.36 15.05 6.65
N LEU A 5 -6.70 15.33 5.39
CA LEU A 5 -6.60 14.37 4.30
C LEU A 5 -5.15 13.93 4.03
N ARG A 6 -4.15 14.70 4.48
CA ARG A 6 -2.73 14.32 4.38
C ARG A 6 -2.41 13.06 5.17
N ASN A 7 -3.19 12.74 6.20
CA ASN A 7 -3.03 11.52 6.98
C ASN A 7 -3.24 10.23 6.17
N MET A 8 -3.84 10.33 4.98
CA MET A 8 -3.98 9.18 4.08
C MET A 8 -2.69 8.88 3.30
N ASN A 9 -1.77 9.83 3.17
CA ASN A 9 -0.56 9.66 2.39
C ASN A 9 0.47 8.79 3.14
N PRO A 10 0.83 7.59 2.63
CA PRO A 10 1.79 6.70 3.29
C PRO A 10 3.15 7.34 3.54
N LEU A 11 3.60 8.28 2.68
CA LEU A 11 4.88 8.95 2.89
C LEU A 11 4.95 9.69 4.22
N THR A 12 3.83 10.10 4.82
CA THR A 12 3.86 10.71 6.16
C THR A 12 4.47 9.80 7.23
N LEU A 13 4.55 8.49 6.98
CA LEU A 13 5.14 7.47 7.84
C LEU A 13 6.66 7.29 7.66
N TRP A 14 7.31 8.02 6.74
CA TRP A 14 8.74 7.83 6.44
C TRP A 14 9.63 7.89 7.68
N LYS A 15 9.35 8.85 8.58
CA LYS A 15 10.17 9.08 9.77
C LYS A 15 10.10 7.91 10.73
N VAL A 16 8.89 7.43 11.03
CA VAL A 16 8.71 6.28 11.94
C VAL A 16 9.26 4.99 11.34
N CYS A 17 9.07 4.77 10.03
CA CYS A 17 9.62 3.59 9.37
C CYS A 17 11.17 3.60 9.40
N SER A 18 11.79 4.77 9.21
CA SER A 18 13.24 4.93 9.27
C SER A 18 13.80 4.85 10.69
N ASP A 19 13.05 5.29 11.71
CA ASP A 19 13.49 5.25 13.11
C ASP A 19 13.45 3.84 13.69
N PHE A 20 12.58 2.97 13.15
CA PHE A 20 12.39 1.59 13.61
C PHE A 20 12.59 0.58 12.47
N PRO A 21 13.81 0.47 11.90
CA PRO A 21 14.06 -0.32 10.70
C PRO A 21 13.89 -1.83 10.89
N THR A 22 13.85 -2.32 12.13
CA THR A 22 13.63 -3.74 12.45
C THR A 22 12.16 -4.09 12.66
N LEU A 23 11.27 -3.09 12.70
CA LEU A 23 9.83 -3.31 12.84
C LEU A 23 9.19 -3.35 11.45
N ASN A 24 8.37 -4.37 11.21
CA ASN A 24 7.62 -4.48 9.96
C ASN A 24 6.39 -3.58 10.00
N PHE A 25 6.27 -2.69 9.01
CA PHE A 25 5.11 -1.82 8.82
C PHE A 25 4.30 -2.32 7.65
N VAL A 26 3.01 -2.59 7.84
CA VAL A 26 2.12 -3.04 6.76
C VAL A 26 1.24 -1.87 6.32
N ILE A 27 1.33 -1.50 5.03
CA ILE A 27 0.45 -0.52 4.42
C ILE A 27 -0.66 -1.24 3.65
N PRO A 28 -1.93 -1.08 4.05
CA PRO A 28 -3.04 -1.82 3.43
C PRO A 28 -3.45 -1.26 2.07
N HIS A 29 -4.22 -2.06 1.33
CA HIS A 29 -4.95 -1.64 0.12
C HIS A 29 -4.09 -1.06 -1.00
N PHE A 30 -2.85 -1.54 -1.15
CA PHE A 30 -1.86 -0.95 -2.07
C PHE A 30 -1.68 0.58 -1.87
N GLY A 31 -1.89 1.08 -0.65
CA GLY A 31 -1.75 2.50 -0.32
C GLY A 31 -2.87 3.41 -0.84
N ALA A 32 -3.97 2.86 -1.37
CA ALA A 32 -5.23 3.52 -1.73
C ALA A 32 -5.13 4.99 -2.20
N CYS A 33 -5.11 5.20 -3.53
CA CYS A 33 -4.89 6.49 -4.21
C CYS A 33 -3.46 7.04 -4.14
N TYR A 34 -2.63 6.60 -3.20
CA TYR A 34 -1.25 7.08 -3.02
C TYR A 34 -0.21 6.08 -3.55
N TRP A 35 -0.48 5.52 -4.73
CA TRP A 35 0.34 4.44 -5.30
C TRP A 35 1.81 4.85 -5.48
N ARG A 36 2.06 6.06 -5.98
CA ARG A 36 3.41 6.60 -6.19
C ARG A 36 4.13 6.79 -4.85
N GLU A 37 3.46 7.42 -3.89
CA GLU A 37 3.98 7.71 -2.56
C GLU A 37 4.29 6.43 -1.79
N LEU A 38 3.45 5.40 -1.91
CA LEU A 38 3.72 4.09 -1.34
C LEU A 38 5.01 3.48 -1.91
N LEU A 39 5.18 3.46 -3.23
CA LEU A 39 6.40 2.92 -3.85
C LEU A 39 7.65 3.67 -3.41
N GLN A 40 7.57 5.00 -3.27
CA GLN A 40 8.65 5.83 -2.75
C GLN A 40 8.98 5.50 -1.29
N LEU A 41 7.97 5.28 -0.45
CA LEU A 41 8.16 4.83 0.93
C LEU A 41 8.84 3.46 0.97
N CYS A 42 8.38 2.50 0.18
CA CYS A 42 8.95 1.16 0.13
C CYS A 42 10.39 1.14 -0.37
N TRP A 43 10.74 2.03 -1.29
CA TRP A 43 12.11 2.25 -1.75
C TRP A 43 13.01 2.74 -0.62
N GLN A 44 12.53 3.72 0.16
CA GLN A 44 13.31 4.31 1.26
C GLN A 44 13.40 3.39 2.49
N CYS A 45 12.34 2.64 2.79
CA CYS A 45 12.20 1.86 4.01
C CYS A 45 11.96 0.37 3.68
N PRO A 46 13.00 -0.49 3.76
CA PRO A 46 12.89 -1.92 3.44
C PRO A 46 11.92 -2.70 4.34
N SER A 47 11.66 -2.21 5.56
CA SER A 47 10.74 -2.83 6.52
C SER A 47 9.25 -2.58 6.23
N VAL A 48 8.94 -1.85 5.15
CA VAL A 48 7.57 -1.60 4.74
C VAL A 48 7.07 -2.72 3.83
N HIS A 49 5.97 -3.35 4.21
CA HIS A 49 5.25 -4.36 3.45
C HIS A 49 3.94 -3.75 2.91
N VAL A 50 3.49 -4.27 1.77
CA VAL A 50 2.25 -3.85 1.12
C VAL A 50 1.25 -4.97 1.20
N ASP A 51 0.03 -4.64 1.60
CA ASP A 51 -1.08 -5.58 1.67
C ASP A 51 -2.08 -5.36 0.50
N THR A 52 -2.64 -6.46 0.01
CA THR A 52 -3.55 -6.47 -1.16
C THR A 52 -5.02 -6.25 -0.82
N SER A 53 -5.34 -6.12 0.46
CA SER A 53 -6.72 -6.16 0.96
C SER A 53 -7.61 -5.06 0.40
N GLY A 54 -8.91 -5.22 0.57
CA GLY A 54 -9.91 -4.21 0.22
C GLY A 54 -10.41 -4.31 -1.22
N SER A 55 -11.42 -3.50 -1.53
CA SER A 55 -12.11 -3.53 -2.82
C SER A 55 -11.26 -3.03 -4.00
N ASN A 56 -10.16 -2.34 -3.71
CA ASN A 56 -9.29 -1.66 -4.67
C ASN A 56 -10.01 -0.75 -5.69
N GLN A 57 -11.24 -0.29 -5.36
CA GLN A 57 -12.05 0.59 -6.22
C GLN A 57 -11.43 1.97 -6.43
N TRP A 58 -10.51 2.37 -5.55
CA TRP A 58 -9.74 3.61 -5.65
C TRP A 58 -9.01 3.73 -7.00
N MET A 59 -8.62 2.62 -7.62
CA MET A 59 -7.95 2.61 -8.94
C MET A 59 -8.78 3.33 -10.02
N ARG A 60 -10.12 3.32 -9.91
CA ARG A 60 -11.02 3.98 -10.87
C ARG A 60 -10.93 5.51 -10.89
N TRP A 61 -10.38 6.08 -9.82
CA TRP A 61 -10.24 7.53 -9.64
C TRP A 61 -8.84 8.02 -10.01
N MET A 62 -7.95 7.12 -10.43
CA MET A 62 -6.61 7.50 -10.87
C MET A 62 -6.70 8.24 -12.20
N PRO A 63 -5.86 9.28 -12.43
CA PRO A 63 -5.86 10.04 -13.67
C PRO A 63 -5.22 9.29 -14.84
N TYR A 64 -4.93 8.00 -14.68
CA TYR A 64 -4.33 7.11 -15.66
C TYR A 64 -4.92 5.70 -15.48
N GLU A 65 -4.83 4.88 -16.53
CA GLU A 65 -5.26 3.49 -16.46
C GLU A 65 -4.41 2.72 -15.45
N LEU A 66 -5.08 2.11 -14.47
CA LEU A 66 -4.45 1.32 -13.44
C LEU A 66 -5.31 0.11 -13.15
N THR A 67 -4.79 -1.08 -13.43
CA THR A 67 -5.48 -2.34 -13.14
C THR A 67 -4.87 -3.04 -11.93
N LEU A 68 -5.62 -3.97 -11.34
CA LEU A 68 -5.10 -4.81 -10.27
C LEU A 68 -3.86 -5.60 -10.72
N LYS A 69 -3.84 -6.07 -11.98
CA LYS A 69 -2.68 -6.76 -12.56
C LYS A 69 -1.45 -5.85 -12.58
N ASP A 70 -1.62 -4.56 -12.84
CA ASP A 70 -0.51 -3.60 -12.86
C ASP A 70 0.03 -3.35 -11.45
N LEU A 71 -0.84 -3.25 -10.44
CA LEU A 71 -0.44 -3.16 -9.03
C LEU A 71 0.40 -4.37 -8.60
N PHE A 72 -0.09 -5.58 -8.87
CA PHE A 72 0.63 -6.81 -8.56
C PHE A 72 1.96 -6.89 -9.29
N ARG A 73 1.96 -6.68 -10.62
CA ARG A 73 3.18 -6.71 -11.44
C ARG A 73 4.21 -5.73 -10.90
N LYS A 74 3.82 -4.46 -10.72
CA LYS A 74 4.75 -3.41 -10.29
C LYS A 74 5.26 -3.68 -8.88
N SER A 75 4.42 -4.14 -7.95
CA SER A 75 4.85 -4.51 -6.61
C SER A 75 5.91 -5.62 -6.65
N MET A 76 5.64 -6.72 -7.37
CA MET A 76 6.57 -7.84 -7.49
C MET A 76 7.90 -7.43 -8.16
N GLU A 77 7.86 -6.57 -9.17
CA GLU A 77 9.05 -6.05 -9.86
C GLU A 77 9.90 -5.10 -9.01
N THR A 78 9.29 -4.39 -8.06
CA THR A 78 9.96 -3.28 -7.36
C THR A 78 10.32 -3.59 -5.92
N ILE A 79 9.39 -4.14 -5.15
CA ILE A 79 9.57 -4.39 -3.71
C ILE A 79 9.74 -5.88 -3.40
N GLY A 80 9.58 -6.76 -4.39
CA GLY A 80 9.69 -8.21 -4.21
C GLY A 80 8.41 -8.87 -3.68
N ALA A 81 8.27 -10.17 -3.96
CA ALA A 81 7.12 -10.95 -3.53
C ALA A 81 7.08 -11.16 -2.00
N GLU A 82 8.24 -11.15 -1.35
CA GLU A 82 8.41 -11.28 0.09
C GLU A 82 7.85 -10.09 0.89
N ARG A 83 7.66 -8.95 0.23
CA ARG A 83 7.08 -7.73 0.82
C ARG A 83 5.63 -7.48 0.40
N LEU A 84 5.02 -8.37 -0.38
CA LEU A 84 3.63 -8.29 -0.79
C LEU A 84 2.78 -9.34 -0.04
N ILE A 85 1.88 -8.87 0.81
CA ILE A 85 1.03 -9.70 1.67
C ILE A 85 -0.34 -9.84 1.03
N PHE A 86 -0.75 -11.07 0.75
CA PHE A 86 -2.12 -11.33 0.32
C PHE A 86 -3.09 -11.24 1.50
N ALA A 87 -4.06 -10.35 1.42
CA ALA A 87 -5.26 -10.41 2.25
C ALA A 87 -6.51 -9.96 1.48
N THR A 88 -7.67 -10.38 1.97
CA THR A 88 -8.96 -10.22 1.29
C THR A 88 -9.81 -9.09 1.85
N ASP A 89 -9.55 -8.62 3.08
CA ASP A 89 -10.44 -7.74 3.85
C ASP A 89 -11.87 -8.29 4.01
N SER A 90 -12.03 -9.62 3.95
CA SER A 90 -13.36 -10.21 4.09
C SER A 90 -13.78 -10.29 5.55
N SER A 91 -14.96 -9.77 5.87
CA SER A 91 -15.61 -9.97 7.18
C SER A 91 -16.49 -11.24 7.23
N TRP A 92 -16.55 -12.01 6.13
CA TRP A 92 -17.46 -13.15 5.99
C TRP A 92 -16.80 -14.34 5.29
N PHE A 93 -17.13 -15.56 5.75
CA PHE A 93 -16.80 -16.82 5.07
C PHE A 93 -17.86 -17.12 3.98
N PRO A 94 -17.53 -17.81 2.87
CA PRO A 94 -18.49 -18.06 1.80
C PRO A 94 -19.78 -18.73 2.29
N ARG A 95 -20.92 -18.30 1.75
CA ARG A 95 -22.21 -19.03 1.82
C ARG A 95 -22.37 -19.92 0.59
#